data_AF-A0A478FQG4-F1
#
_entry.id   AF-A0A478FQG4-F1
#
_cell.length_a   1.000
_cell.length_b   1.000
_cell.length_c   1.000
_cell.angle_alpha   90.00
_cell.angle_beta   90.00
_cell.angle_gamma   90.00
#
_symmetry.space_group_name_H-M   'P 1'
#
loop_
_entity.id
_entity.type
_entity.pdbx_description
1 polymer ?
#
loop_
_entity_poly.entity_id
_entity_poly.type
_entity_poly.pdbx_seq_one_letter_code
_entity_poly.pdbx_strand_id
1 'polypeptide(L)'
;MSLAKAAVAVGGAVLLTAGTTYGIYSAMDPMPSDFVVLSKDTNYSTTYSSSNDKVGELYGNYLISPYGLTSSSENSDKPKDNKDWWEWSYRRLKSDLKGKNVFSTDFSNSNIKHPYKTSGQTLNNGEKALNEICETVYGKTKTDIFKVTGDSDDNKENLRKDLFKYCSFFWEAPNTIGETKGESYSGNTSYGKKYESKLIGTKGNDIFWETRNKEFFEGGEGNKGIGKDLSADTDSLFHGLYSTKGKPDQGNIKETCKKAYALQEGSTGTTPKTTKGNVFKFCSLEKKEIS
;
A
#
# COMPACT_ATOMS: atom_id res chain seq x y z
N MET A 1 4.18 26.24 27.43
CA MET A 1 3.51 26.48 26.13
C MET A 1 2.58 25.31 25.86
N SER A 2 1.30 25.60 25.70
CA SER A 2 0.22 24.61 25.57
C SER A 2 0.28 23.93 24.20
N LEU A 3 0.46 22.61 24.17
CA LEU A 3 0.22 21.78 22.99
C LEU A 3 -1.28 21.77 22.71
N ALA A 4 -1.71 22.46 21.66
CA ALA A 4 -3.07 22.42 21.18
C ALA A 4 -3.39 20.98 20.74
N LYS A 5 -4.26 20.32 21.50
CA LYS A 5 -4.90 19.06 21.11
C LYS A 5 -5.86 19.38 19.96
N ALA A 6 -5.44 19.13 18.72
CA ALA A 6 -6.34 19.15 17.59
C ALA A 6 -7.28 17.94 17.70
N ALA A 7 -8.53 18.19 18.09
CA ALA A 7 -9.60 17.24 18.01
C ALA A 7 -9.95 17.02 16.52
N VAL A 8 -9.65 15.84 15.99
CA VAL A 8 -10.12 15.42 14.67
C VAL A 8 -11.56 14.94 14.83
N ALA A 9 -12.48 15.78 14.36
CA ALA A 9 -13.91 15.49 14.33
C ALA A 9 -14.23 14.33 13.37
N VAL A 10 -15.27 13.59 13.76
CA VAL A 10 -15.77 12.35 13.19
C VAL A 10 -16.31 12.58 11.76
N GLY A 11 -15.77 11.87 10.75
CA GLY A 11 -16.36 11.88 9.41
C GLY A 11 -15.42 11.46 8.26
N GLY A 12 -15.34 10.15 7.98
CA GLY A 12 -15.23 9.61 6.61
C GLY A 12 -13.93 9.72 5.81
N ALA A 13 -13.04 10.68 6.02
CA ALA A 13 -11.77 10.78 5.28
C ALA A 13 -10.59 10.46 6.20
N VAL A 14 -10.05 9.24 6.10
CA VAL A 14 -8.70 8.99 6.63
C VAL A 14 -7.74 9.71 5.70
N LEU A 15 -7.47 10.97 6.02
CA LEU A 15 -6.24 11.63 5.60
C LEU A 15 -5.11 10.77 6.14
N LEU A 16 -4.54 9.93 5.28
CA LEU A 16 -3.17 9.45 5.49
C LEU A 16 -2.27 10.68 5.29
N THR A 17 -2.26 11.58 6.28
CA THR A 17 -1.11 12.45 6.52
C THR A 17 0.03 11.49 6.86
N ALA A 18 0.72 10.98 5.83
CA ALA A 18 2.06 10.45 6.00
C ALA A 18 2.85 11.59 6.64
N GLY A 19 3.31 11.38 7.87
CA GLY A 19 3.97 12.40 8.64
C GLY A 19 5.13 12.95 7.84
N THR A 20 5.19 14.27 7.78
CA THR A 20 6.23 15.06 7.11
C THR A 20 7.60 14.73 7.69
N THR A 21 8.32 13.78 7.10
CA THR A 21 9.80 13.77 7.00
C THR A 21 10.24 12.53 6.24
N TYR A 22 10.18 12.57 4.92
CA TYR A 22 11.08 11.73 4.12
C TYR A 22 11.95 12.65 3.29
N GLY A 23 13.12 12.89 3.86
CA GLY A 23 14.21 13.55 3.19
C GLY A 23 14.78 12.65 2.08
N ILE A 24 15.37 13.33 1.11
CA ILE A 24 16.43 12.87 0.18
C ILE A 24 16.03 12.76 -1.31
N TYR A 25 14.77 12.99 -1.75
CA TYR A 25 14.53 13.37 -3.16
C TYR A 25 13.84 14.73 -3.31
N SER A 26 14.70 15.69 -3.67
CA SER A 26 14.56 17.13 -3.91
C SER A 26 13.68 17.87 -2.91
N ALA A 27 14.27 18.82 -2.19
CA ALA A 27 13.55 19.90 -1.52
C ALA A 27 12.72 20.79 -2.48
N MET A 28 12.51 20.36 -3.74
CA MET A 28 11.96 21.14 -4.85
C MET A 28 10.61 20.64 -5.39
N ASP A 29 10.20 19.38 -5.15
CA ASP A 29 8.88 18.87 -5.59
C ASP A 29 8.29 17.81 -4.63
N PRO A 30 7.82 18.22 -3.44
CA PRO A 30 7.28 17.30 -2.44
C PRO A 30 6.02 16.58 -2.95
N MET A 31 5.88 15.29 -2.61
CA MET A 31 4.67 14.53 -2.90
C MET A 31 3.46 15.20 -2.24
N PRO A 32 2.37 15.48 -2.97
CA PRO A 32 1.14 15.99 -2.36
C PRO A 32 0.69 15.05 -1.25
N SER A 33 0.41 15.59 -0.07
CA SER A 33 -0.11 14.82 1.08
C SER A 33 -1.63 14.69 1.06
N ASP A 34 -2.30 15.53 0.27
CA ASP A 34 -3.75 15.59 0.17
C ASP A 34 -4.25 14.78 -1.04
N PHE A 35 -4.22 13.45 -0.93
CA PHE A 35 -4.78 12.54 -1.95
C PHE A 35 -5.83 11.59 -1.36
N VAL A 36 -6.56 10.92 -2.24
CA VAL A 36 -7.59 9.92 -1.94
C VAL A 36 -7.10 8.57 -2.46
N VAL A 37 -7.02 7.58 -1.59
CA VAL A 37 -6.68 6.20 -1.98
C VAL A 37 -7.88 5.50 -2.63
N LEU A 38 -7.62 4.52 -3.47
CA LEU A 38 -8.60 3.80 -4.28
C LEU A 38 -9.72 3.17 -3.42
N SER A 39 -9.38 2.60 -2.28
CA SER A 39 -10.35 2.01 -1.32
C SER A 39 -11.35 3.01 -0.73
N LYS A 40 -11.12 4.31 -0.92
CA LYS A 40 -12.02 5.40 -0.52
C LYS A 40 -12.80 5.99 -1.69
N ASP A 41 -12.57 5.50 -2.90
CA ASP A 41 -13.36 5.85 -4.06
C ASP A 41 -14.83 5.46 -3.79
N THR A 42 -15.76 6.34 -4.17
CA THR A 42 -17.20 6.14 -4.00
C THR A 42 -17.68 4.87 -4.69
N ASN A 43 -17.04 4.48 -5.79
CA ASN A 43 -17.40 3.30 -6.58
C ASN A 43 -16.48 2.10 -6.30
N TYR A 44 -15.66 2.15 -5.24
CA TYR A 44 -14.70 1.09 -4.95
C TYR A 44 -15.35 -0.29 -4.82
N SER A 45 -16.43 -0.36 -4.05
CA SER A 45 -17.13 -1.62 -3.76
C SER A 45 -17.71 -2.27 -5.02
N THR A 46 -18.23 -1.46 -5.95
CA THR A 46 -18.84 -1.94 -7.19
C THR A 46 -17.81 -2.25 -8.27
N THR A 47 -16.71 -1.48 -8.36
CA THR A 47 -15.73 -1.59 -9.44
C THR A 47 -14.64 -2.61 -9.14
N TYR A 48 -14.16 -2.65 -7.90
CA TYR A 48 -12.98 -3.43 -7.52
C TYR A 48 -13.25 -4.49 -6.47
N SER A 49 -14.17 -4.29 -5.52
CA SER A 49 -14.33 -5.19 -4.36
C SER A 49 -15.04 -6.51 -4.64
N SER A 50 -15.32 -6.84 -5.90
CA SER A 50 -16.14 -7.99 -6.27
C SER A 50 -15.36 -9.26 -6.59
N SER A 51 -14.01 -9.23 -6.68
CA SER A 51 -13.29 -10.32 -7.34
C SER A 51 -12.08 -10.94 -6.65
N ASN A 52 -11.66 -10.67 -5.41
CA ASN A 52 -10.53 -11.33 -4.70
C ASN A 52 -9.15 -11.41 -5.41
N ASP A 53 -9.02 -11.07 -6.69
CA ASP A 53 -7.86 -11.30 -7.55
C ASP A 53 -7.42 -10.05 -8.32
N LYS A 54 -8.27 -9.03 -8.39
CA LYS A 54 -7.95 -7.76 -9.06
C LYS A 54 -6.97 -6.94 -8.26
N VAL A 55 -6.05 -6.30 -8.97
CA VAL A 55 -5.04 -5.40 -8.41
C VAL A 55 -5.67 -4.30 -7.55
N GLY A 56 -6.74 -3.68 -8.03
CA GLY A 56 -7.46 -2.63 -7.30
C GLY A 56 -8.09 -3.11 -5.99
N GLU A 57 -8.55 -4.36 -5.93
CA GLU A 57 -9.04 -4.95 -4.69
C GLU A 57 -7.91 -5.20 -3.70
N LEU A 58 -6.86 -5.89 -4.16
CA LEU A 58 -5.77 -6.34 -3.32
C LEU A 58 -4.98 -5.20 -2.71
N TYR A 59 -4.80 -4.12 -3.47
CA TYR A 59 -3.92 -3.01 -3.10
C TYR A 59 -4.65 -1.68 -2.98
N GLY A 60 -5.98 -1.65 -2.97
CA GLY A 60 -6.75 -0.39 -2.97
C GLY A 60 -6.49 0.54 -1.76
N ASN A 61 -5.94 0.01 -0.67
CA ASN A 61 -5.49 0.82 0.47
C ASN A 61 -4.19 1.61 0.21
N TYR A 62 -3.48 1.28 -0.87
CA TYR A 62 -2.18 1.83 -1.24
C TYR A 62 -2.22 2.60 -2.56
N LEU A 63 -3.10 2.17 -3.46
CA LEU A 63 -3.29 2.76 -4.78
C LEU A 63 -4.06 4.07 -4.69
N ILE A 64 -3.79 5.01 -5.58
CA ILE A 64 -4.47 6.31 -5.65
C ILE A 64 -5.75 6.18 -6.46
N SER A 65 -6.87 6.77 -6.01
CA SER A 65 -8.09 6.78 -6.83
C SER A 65 -7.84 7.55 -8.15
N PRO A 66 -8.24 7.01 -9.32
CA PRO A 66 -8.03 7.68 -10.60
C PRO A 66 -8.70 9.06 -10.66
N TYR A 67 -9.84 9.23 -9.98
CA TYR A 67 -10.64 10.46 -10.07
C TYR A 67 -10.90 11.13 -8.71
N GLY A 68 -10.49 10.52 -7.59
CA GLY A 68 -10.72 11.04 -6.25
C GLY A 68 -12.13 10.75 -5.74
N LEU A 69 -12.70 11.68 -4.98
CA LEU A 69 -14.09 11.57 -4.49
C LEU A 69 -15.03 12.20 -5.52
N THR A 70 -15.89 11.39 -6.14
CA THR A 70 -16.85 11.87 -7.15
C THR A 70 -18.05 12.62 -6.55
N SER A 71 -18.26 12.50 -5.24
CA SER A 71 -19.30 13.21 -4.49
C SER A 71 -18.64 14.06 -3.41
N SER A 72 -19.12 15.30 -3.24
CA SER A 72 -18.75 16.12 -2.09
C SER A 72 -19.03 15.33 -0.81
N SER A 73 -18.03 15.13 0.04
CA SER A 73 -18.31 14.72 1.42
C SER A 73 -19.20 15.77 2.07
N GLU A 74 -20.07 15.38 3.00
CA GLU A 74 -21.04 16.27 3.68
C GLU A 74 -20.40 17.54 4.32
N ASN A 75 -19.07 17.63 4.39
CA ASN A 75 -18.33 18.71 5.03
C ASN A 75 -17.23 19.35 4.14
N SER A 76 -17.27 19.18 2.80
CA SER A 76 -16.29 19.83 1.90
C SER A 76 -16.98 20.49 0.70
N ASP A 77 -16.75 21.79 0.53
CA ASP A 77 -17.37 22.61 -0.54
C ASP A 77 -16.98 22.19 -1.98
N LYS A 78 -16.01 21.28 -2.15
CA LYS A 78 -15.62 20.75 -3.47
C LYS A 78 -15.28 19.25 -3.39
N PRO A 79 -15.64 18.45 -4.42
CA PRO A 79 -15.11 17.11 -4.57
C PRO A 79 -13.58 17.17 -4.62
N LYS A 80 -12.93 16.34 -3.80
CA LYS A 80 -11.48 16.24 -3.78
C LYS A 80 -11.06 15.31 -4.91
N ASP A 81 -10.66 15.90 -6.03
CA ASP A 81 -9.99 15.14 -7.09
C ASP A 81 -8.52 14.86 -6.69
N ASN A 82 -7.90 13.93 -7.39
CA ASN A 82 -6.48 13.58 -7.17
C ASN A 82 -5.57 14.27 -8.19
N LYS A 83 -6.02 15.36 -8.83
CA LYS A 83 -5.33 15.96 -9.98
C LYS A 83 -3.89 16.33 -9.65
N ASP A 84 -3.66 17.03 -8.53
CA ASP A 84 -2.32 17.46 -8.12
C ASP A 84 -1.37 16.28 -7.90
N TRP A 85 -1.89 15.18 -7.34
CA TRP A 85 -1.12 13.95 -7.15
C TRP A 85 -0.73 13.32 -8.48
N TRP A 86 -1.68 13.25 -9.42
CA TRP A 86 -1.43 12.71 -10.76
C TRP A 86 -0.46 13.58 -11.57
N GLU A 87 -0.55 14.91 -11.45
CA GLU A 87 0.43 15.84 -12.03
C GLU A 87 1.83 15.63 -11.46
N TRP A 88 1.95 15.46 -10.14
CA TRP A 88 3.22 15.14 -9.49
C TRP A 88 3.78 13.80 -9.96
N SER A 89 2.97 12.74 -9.96
CA SER A 89 3.41 11.40 -10.39
C SER A 89 3.83 11.39 -11.86
N TYR A 90 3.11 12.12 -12.72
CA TYR A 90 3.45 12.25 -14.14
C TYR A 90 4.76 12.97 -14.37
N ARG A 91 5.07 14.05 -13.64
CA ARG A 91 6.39 14.72 -13.74
C ARG A 91 7.52 13.73 -13.43
N ARG A 92 7.34 12.89 -12.41
CA ARG A 92 8.29 11.84 -12.05
C ARG A 92 8.43 10.79 -13.15
N LEU A 93 7.32 10.27 -13.67
CA LEU A 93 7.31 9.35 -14.81
C LEU A 93 8.07 9.93 -16.01
N LYS A 94 7.81 11.19 -16.37
CA LYS A 94 8.50 11.87 -17.49
C LYS A 94 9.99 12.08 -17.24
N SER A 95 10.40 12.31 -16.00
CA SER A 95 11.81 12.35 -15.63
C SER A 95 12.47 10.97 -15.81
N ASP A 96 11.82 9.93 -15.31
CA ASP A 96 12.36 8.57 -15.35
C ASP A 96 12.38 7.98 -16.76
N LEU A 97 11.45 8.36 -17.64
CA LEU A 97 11.43 8.01 -19.06
C LEU A 97 12.57 8.65 -19.86
N LYS A 98 13.17 9.74 -19.37
CA LYS A 98 14.40 10.31 -19.97
C LYS A 98 15.64 9.50 -19.58
N GLY A 99 15.56 8.69 -18.52
CA GLY A 99 16.61 7.79 -18.08
C GLY A 99 16.62 6.47 -18.87
N LYS A 100 17.62 5.62 -18.58
CA LYS A 100 17.73 4.26 -19.14
C LYS A 100 16.92 3.22 -18.34
N ASN A 101 15.80 3.63 -17.75
CA ASN A 101 14.97 2.75 -16.94
C ASN A 101 14.16 1.81 -17.85
N VAL A 102 13.95 0.58 -17.41
CA VAL A 102 13.08 -0.39 -18.09
C VAL A 102 11.68 -0.25 -17.52
N PHE A 103 10.72 0.01 -18.39
CA PHE A 103 9.30 0.17 -18.06
C PHE A 103 8.49 -0.97 -18.63
N SER A 104 7.33 -1.22 -18.05
CA SER A 104 6.31 -2.06 -18.66
C SER A 104 5.74 -1.43 -19.92
N THR A 105 5.10 -2.24 -20.77
CA THR A 105 4.41 -1.78 -21.98
C THR A 105 3.29 -0.79 -21.69
N ASP A 106 2.62 -0.91 -20.54
CA ASP A 106 1.57 0.02 -20.12
C ASP A 106 2.13 1.43 -19.83
N PHE A 107 3.35 1.55 -19.29
CA PHE A 107 3.96 2.83 -18.85
C PHE A 107 5.06 3.38 -19.78
N SER A 108 5.64 2.55 -20.63
CA SER A 108 6.56 2.99 -21.70
C SER A 108 5.84 3.64 -22.88
N ASN A 109 4.50 3.65 -22.86
CA ASN A 109 3.69 4.09 -23.97
C ASN A 109 3.85 5.60 -24.23
N SER A 110 4.28 5.94 -25.44
CA SER A 110 4.45 7.33 -25.89
C SER A 110 3.13 8.11 -25.94
N ASN A 111 1.98 7.44 -25.83
CA ASN A 111 0.64 8.04 -25.81
C ASN A 111 0.21 8.56 -24.43
N ILE A 112 0.99 8.37 -23.36
CA ILE A 112 0.70 9.01 -22.07
C ILE A 112 1.10 10.49 -22.15
N LYS A 113 0.19 11.32 -22.65
CA LYS A 113 0.41 12.75 -22.92
C LYS A 113 -0.05 13.66 -21.80
N HIS A 114 -0.95 13.16 -20.94
CA HIS A 114 -1.59 13.96 -19.90
C HIS A 114 -1.36 13.32 -18.52
N PRO A 115 -1.19 14.13 -17.47
CA PRO A 115 -1.10 13.63 -16.11
C PRO A 115 -2.45 13.12 -15.61
N TYR A 116 -3.49 13.91 -15.85
CA TYR A 116 -4.82 13.72 -15.31
C TYR A 116 -5.85 14.06 -16.37
N LYS A 117 -6.96 13.36 -16.30
CA LYS A 117 -8.15 13.58 -17.11
C LYS A 117 -9.37 13.36 -16.24
N THR A 118 -10.36 14.24 -16.34
CA THR A 118 -11.61 14.07 -15.61
C THR A 118 -12.42 12.93 -16.21
N SER A 119 -13.21 12.23 -15.39
CA SER A 119 -14.10 11.17 -15.87
C SER A 119 -15.03 11.69 -16.97
N GLY A 120 -15.19 10.91 -18.05
CA GLY A 120 -16.04 11.25 -19.20
C GLY A 120 -15.46 12.26 -20.20
N GLN A 121 -14.31 12.89 -19.90
CA GLN A 121 -13.60 13.70 -20.90
C GLN A 121 -13.17 12.79 -22.07
N THR A 122 -13.05 13.34 -23.27
CA THR A 122 -12.41 12.65 -24.40
C THR A 122 -11.08 13.33 -24.71
N LEU A 123 -10.05 12.53 -24.98
CA LEU A 123 -8.76 13.02 -25.45
C LEU A 123 -8.65 12.78 -26.95
N ASN A 124 -7.78 13.54 -27.61
CA ASN A 124 -7.54 13.39 -29.04
C ASN A 124 -6.82 12.06 -29.33
N ASN A 125 -7.05 11.49 -30.51
CA ASN A 125 -6.18 10.53 -31.19
C ASN A 125 -5.48 9.47 -30.29
N GLY A 126 -6.24 8.76 -29.45
CA GLY A 126 -5.70 7.65 -28.65
C GLY A 126 -4.70 8.07 -27.56
N GLU A 127 -4.58 9.37 -27.28
CA GLU A 127 -3.86 9.88 -26.12
C GLU A 127 -4.51 9.37 -24.83
N LYS A 128 -3.68 9.07 -23.84
CA LYS A 128 -4.11 8.61 -22.51
C LYS A 128 -3.57 9.53 -21.43
N ALA A 129 -4.32 9.64 -20.34
CA ALA A 129 -3.81 10.22 -19.11
C ALA A 129 -3.24 9.15 -18.17
N LEU A 130 -2.29 9.52 -17.30
CA LEU A 130 -1.68 8.58 -16.35
C LEU A 130 -2.72 7.95 -15.42
N ASN A 131 -3.71 8.72 -14.95
CA ASN A 131 -4.77 8.21 -14.09
C ASN A 131 -5.62 7.11 -14.78
N GLU A 132 -5.89 7.23 -16.08
CA GLU A 132 -6.59 6.18 -16.87
C GLU A 132 -5.74 4.92 -17.06
N ILE A 133 -4.42 5.07 -17.22
CA ILE A 133 -3.50 3.93 -17.29
C ILE A 133 -3.54 3.17 -15.97
N CYS A 134 -3.39 3.88 -14.85
CA CYS A 134 -3.48 3.27 -13.52
C CYS A 134 -4.84 2.60 -13.29
N GLU A 135 -5.95 3.25 -13.65
CA GLU A 135 -7.29 2.67 -13.60
C GLU A 135 -7.37 1.33 -14.36
N THR A 136 -6.80 1.29 -15.57
CA THR A 136 -6.73 0.07 -16.39
C THR A 136 -5.94 -1.02 -15.68
N VAL A 137 -4.79 -0.68 -15.09
CA VAL A 137 -3.95 -1.64 -14.35
C VAL A 137 -4.65 -2.15 -13.10
N TYR A 138 -5.45 -1.32 -12.42
CA TYR A 138 -6.23 -1.74 -11.26
C TYR A 138 -7.29 -2.81 -11.60
N GLY A 139 -7.76 -2.81 -12.86
CA GLY A 139 -8.66 -3.83 -13.38
C GLY A 139 -8.00 -5.14 -13.78
N LYS A 140 -6.66 -5.20 -13.85
CA LYS A 140 -5.91 -6.44 -14.16
C LYS A 140 -5.94 -7.42 -12.98
N THR A 141 -5.65 -8.68 -13.26
CA THR A 141 -5.51 -9.72 -12.23
C THR A 141 -4.12 -9.67 -11.60
N LYS A 142 -3.96 -10.28 -10.42
CA LYS A 142 -2.66 -10.43 -9.75
C LYS A 142 -1.62 -11.08 -10.65
N THR A 143 -1.98 -12.12 -11.41
CA THR A 143 -1.08 -12.87 -12.29
C THR A 143 -0.57 -12.07 -13.49
N ASP A 144 -1.21 -10.93 -13.79
CA ASP A 144 -0.78 -10.01 -14.84
C ASP A 144 0.33 -9.06 -14.39
N ILE A 145 0.52 -8.90 -13.07
CA ILE A 145 1.53 -7.97 -12.52
C ILE A 145 2.57 -8.68 -11.62
N PHE A 146 2.33 -9.92 -11.18
CA PHE A 146 3.32 -10.70 -10.43
C PHE A 146 3.80 -11.87 -11.27
N LYS A 147 5.13 -12.01 -11.37
CA LYS A 147 5.75 -13.23 -11.90
C LYS A 147 5.42 -14.40 -10.99
N VAL A 148 4.91 -15.48 -11.58
CA VAL A 148 4.91 -16.80 -10.92
C VAL A 148 6.29 -17.44 -11.10
N THR A 149 6.66 -18.35 -10.21
CA THR A 149 7.96 -19.04 -10.28
C THR A 149 8.13 -19.73 -11.64
N GLY A 150 9.21 -19.40 -12.35
CA GLY A 150 9.50 -19.90 -13.70
C GLY A 150 9.02 -19.00 -14.84
N ASP A 151 8.34 -17.90 -14.53
CA ASP A 151 7.92 -16.90 -15.52
C ASP A 151 9.12 -16.01 -15.94
N SER A 152 9.41 -15.99 -17.24
CA SER A 152 10.45 -15.13 -17.83
C SER A 152 9.91 -13.77 -18.31
N ASP A 153 8.63 -13.47 -18.07
CA ASP A 153 8.01 -12.22 -18.49
C ASP A 153 8.43 -11.04 -17.61
N ASP A 154 9.55 -10.41 -17.99
CA ASP A 154 10.05 -9.18 -17.38
C ASP A 154 9.03 -8.04 -17.39
N ASN A 155 8.07 -8.04 -18.32
CA ASN A 155 7.04 -7.01 -18.38
C ASN A 155 6.16 -6.99 -17.14
N LYS A 156 5.82 -8.16 -16.57
CA LYS A 156 5.00 -8.23 -15.34
C LYS A 156 5.71 -7.61 -14.16
N GLU A 157 6.99 -7.94 -13.99
CA GLU A 157 7.79 -7.39 -12.90
C GLU A 157 7.97 -5.87 -13.05
N ASN A 158 8.21 -5.39 -14.27
CA ASN A 158 8.26 -3.97 -14.56
C ASN A 158 6.90 -3.31 -14.29
N LEU A 159 5.80 -3.98 -14.61
CA LEU A 159 4.45 -3.47 -14.38
C LEU A 159 4.14 -3.34 -12.89
N ARG A 160 4.55 -4.30 -12.05
CA ARG A 160 4.48 -4.16 -10.58
C ARG A 160 5.28 -2.95 -10.10
N LYS A 161 6.52 -2.79 -10.59
CA LYS A 161 7.38 -1.66 -10.19
C LYS A 161 6.75 -0.33 -10.59
N ASP A 162 6.28 -0.21 -11.82
CA ASP A 162 5.62 0.99 -12.34
C ASP A 162 4.32 1.30 -11.60
N LEU A 163 3.48 0.28 -11.35
CA LEU A 163 2.23 0.40 -10.59
C LEU A 163 2.49 1.02 -9.22
N PHE A 164 3.39 0.44 -8.43
CA PHE A 164 3.64 0.95 -7.09
C PHE A 164 4.33 2.31 -7.13
N LYS A 165 5.21 2.56 -8.09
CA LYS A 165 5.95 3.82 -8.20
C LYS A 165 5.11 5.01 -8.66
N TYR A 166 4.15 4.80 -9.56
CA TYR A 166 3.40 5.87 -10.23
C TYR A 166 1.90 5.88 -9.95
N CYS A 167 1.34 4.81 -9.38
CA CYS A 167 -0.09 4.69 -9.10
C CYS A 167 -0.41 4.45 -7.62
N SER A 168 0.60 4.51 -6.75
CA SER A 168 0.44 4.32 -5.30
C SER A 168 1.19 5.41 -4.56
N PHE A 169 0.86 5.64 -3.30
CA PHE A 169 1.64 6.57 -2.47
C PHE A 169 3.01 6.01 -2.04
N PHE A 170 3.32 4.76 -2.39
CA PHE A 170 4.68 4.26 -2.27
C PHE A 170 5.56 4.88 -3.35
N TRP A 171 6.83 5.13 -3.03
CA TRP A 171 7.78 5.59 -4.05
C TRP A 171 8.36 4.46 -4.86
N GLU A 172 8.37 3.26 -4.30
CA GLU A 172 8.89 2.03 -4.90
C GLU A 172 8.03 0.87 -4.38
N ALA A 173 7.99 -0.22 -5.15
CA ALA A 173 7.32 -1.43 -4.72
C ALA A 173 7.98 -1.95 -3.43
N PRO A 174 7.22 -2.23 -2.36
CA PRO A 174 7.80 -2.84 -1.17
C PRO A 174 8.41 -4.21 -1.50
N ASN A 175 9.62 -4.42 -1.01
CA ASN A 175 10.37 -5.65 -1.20
C ASN A 175 9.89 -6.72 -0.22
N THR A 176 9.68 -7.92 -0.74
CA THR A 176 9.45 -9.11 0.08
C THR A 176 10.73 -9.52 0.81
N ILE A 177 10.64 -10.44 1.77
CA ILE A 177 11.80 -10.99 2.47
C ILE A 177 12.81 -11.56 1.44
N GLY A 178 12.32 -12.32 0.45
CA GLY A 178 13.17 -12.91 -0.60
C GLY A 178 13.86 -11.89 -1.51
N GLU A 179 13.30 -10.68 -1.63
CA GLU A 179 13.88 -9.57 -2.40
C GLU A 179 14.80 -8.68 -1.53
N THR A 180 14.75 -8.82 -0.21
CA THR A 180 15.43 -7.93 0.74
C THR A 180 16.84 -8.43 1.05
N LYS A 181 17.85 -7.69 0.57
CA LYS A 181 19.26 -8.07 0.75
C LYS A 181 19.63 -8.17 2.23
N GLY A 182 20.23 -9.31 2.59
CA GLY A 182 20.72 -9.57 3.95
C GLY A 182 19.61 -9.86 4.96
N GLU A 183 18.37 -10.09 4.52
CA GLU A 183 17.30 -10.61 5.36
C GLU A 183 16.99 -12.06 4.96
N SER A 184 17.07 -12.96 5.94
CA SER A 184 16.73 -14.36 5.76
C SER A 184 16.33 -14.97 7.10
N TYR A 185 15.50 -16.00 7.05
CA TYR A 185 15.01 -16.71 8.22
C TYR A 185 15.36 -18.20 8.09
N SER A 186 15.77 -18.81 9.20
CA SER A 186 16.14 -20.22 9.26
C SER A 186 14.92 -21.13 9.51
N GLY A 187 14.98 -22.35 9.01
CA GLY A 187 13.96 -23.38 9.23
C GLY A 187 12.81 -23.27 8.24
N ASN A 188 12.60 -24.32 7.45
CA ASN A 188 11.60 -24.38 6.38
C ASN A 188 10.14 -24.26 6.87
N THR A 189 9.92 -24.35 8.18
CA THR A 189 8.62 -24.22 8.83
C THR A 189 8.38 -22.84 9.45
N SER A 190 9.39 -21.96 9.47
CA SER A 190 9.21 -20.59 9.93
C SER A 190 8.39 -19.78 8.93
N TYR A 191 7.54 -18.86 9.41
CA TYR A 191 6.76 -18.00 8.52
C TYR A 191 7.65 -17.22 7.55
N GLY A 192 8.75 -16.65 8.05
CA GLY A 192 9.67 -15.84 7.27
C GLY A 192 10.33 -16.61 6.13
N LYS A 193 10.68 -17.89 6.35
CA LYS A 193 11.27 -18.72 5.30
C LYS A 193 10.23 -19.29 4.35
N LYS A 194 9.14 -19.83 4.89
CA LYS A 194 8.10 -20.49 4.11
C LYS A 194 7.37 -19.54 3.16
N TYR A 195 7.23 -18.27 3.56
CA TYR A 195 6.50 -17.24 2.83
C TYR A 195 7.39 -16.06 2.43
N GLU A 196 8.68 -16.32 2.18
CA GLU A 196 9.67 -15.27 1.90
C GLU A 196 9.32 -14.43 0.66
N SER A 197 8.58 -14.99 -0.30
CA SER A 197 8.08 -14.29 -1.50
C SER A 197 6.76 -13.55 -1.31
N LYS A 198 6.12 -13.65 -0.14
CA LYS A 198 4.80 -13.03 0.14
C LYS A 198 4.85 -12.02 1.29
N LEU A 199 5.74 -12.22 2.25
CA LEU A 199 5.88 -11.36 3.43
C LEU A 199 6.87 -10.23 3.13
N ILE A 200 6.60 -9.04 3.63
CA ILE A 200 7.41 -7.84 3.40
C ILE A 200 8.66 -7.87 4.27
N GLY A 201 9.82 -7.54 3.69
CA GLY A 201 11.09 -7.47 4.41
C GLY A 201 11.08 -6.37 5.46
N THR A 202 11.68 -6.63 6.61
CA THR A 202 11.84 -5.68 7.71
C THR A 202 13.02 -4.74 7.51
N LYS A 203 13.93 -4.97 6.55
CA LYS A 203 14.95 -4.00 6.16
C LYS A 203 14.45 -3.14 4.99
N GLY A 204 14.59 -1.82 5.13
CA GLY A 204 13.96 -0.86 4.22
C GLY A 204 12.43 -0.88 4.36
N ASN A 205 11.72 -0.62 3.26
CA ASN A 205 10.25 -0.61 3.19
C ASN A 205 9.60 0.38 4.19
N ASP A 206 10.26 1.49 4.51
CA ASP A 206 9.88 2.32 5.65
C ASP A 206 8.48 2.94 5.50
N ILE A 207 8.10 3.39 4.31
CA ILE A 207 6.74 3.91 4.04
C ILE A 207 5.69 2.81 4.28
N PHE A 208 5.96 1.58 3.84
CA PHE A 208 5.04 0.46 4.09
C PHE A 208 4.89 0.22 5.59
N TRP A 209 6.01 0.15 6.32
CA TRP A 209 5.97 -0.12 7.75
C TRP A 209 5.34 0.99 8.57
N GLU A 210 5.59 2.26 8.24
CA GLU A 210 4.93 3.40 8.88
C GLU A 210 3.42 3.37 8.60
N THR A 211 3.03 3.21 7.33
CA THR A 211 1.62 3.10 6.94
C THR A 211 0.95 1.95 7.67
N ARG A 212 1.60 0.78 7.71
CA ARG A 212 1.07 -0.40 8.38
C ARG A 212 0.96 -0.19 9.89
N ASN A 213 1.90 0.52 10.50
CA ASN A 213 1.87 0.82 11.93
C ASN A 213 0.70 1.74 12.26
N LYS A 214 0.49 2.78 11.44
CA LYS A 214 -0.68 3.66 11.53
C LYS A 214 -1.98 2.88 11.35
N GLU A 215 -2.09 2.03 10.33
CA GLU A 215 -3.28 1.18 10.16
C GLU A 215 -3.52 0.29 11.39
N PHE A 216 -2.47 -0.34 11.92
CA PHE A 216 -2.55 -1.27 13.05
C PHE A 216 -3.13 -0.61 14.29
N PHE A 217 -2.66 0.59 14.64
CA PHE A 217 -3.09 1.30 15.84
C PHE A 217 -4.25 2.27 15.61
N GLU A 218 -4.38 2.87 14.44
CA GLU A 218 -5.28 4.00 14.16
C GLU A 218 -6.20 3.76 12.95
N GLY A 219 -6.04 2.67 12.20
CA GLY A 219 -6.93 2.35 11.08
C GLY A 219 -8.33 1.87 11.51
N GLY A 220 -9.22 1.64 10.54
CA GLY A 220 -10.55 1.08 10.80
C GLY A 220 -11.54 2.05 11.46
N GLU A 221 -12.66 1.52 11.93
CA GLU A 221 -13.78 2.31 12.47
C GLU A 221 -13.37 3.04 13.76
N GLY A 222 -13.67 4.35 13.80
CA GLY A 222 -13.42 5.20 14.98
C GLY A 222 -11.95 5.32 15.37
N ASN A 223 -11.02 5.15 14.42
CA ASN A 223 -9.57 5.17 14.63
C ASN A 223 -9.09 4.18 15.71
N LYS A 224 -9.81 3.06 15.84
CA LYS A 224 -9.48 2.05 16.85
C LYS A 224 -8.27 1.21 16.46
N GLY A 225 -7.90 1.13 15.20
CA GLY A 225 -6.80 0.29 14.71
C GLY A 225 -7.28 -1.10 14.31
N ILE A 226 -6.67 -1.67 13.27
CA ILE A 226 -7.01 -3.02 12.78
C ILE A 226 -6.52 -4.15 13.70
N GLY A 227 -5.75 -3.82 14.75
CA GLY A 227 -5.31 -4.74 15.80
C GLY A 227 -6.29 -4.89 16.98
N LYS A 228 -7.39 -4.12 17.02
CA LYS A 228 -8.27 -4.01 18.19
C LYS A 228 -8.97 -5.30 18.62
N ASP A 229 -9.26 -6.20 17.68
CA ASP A 229 -10.05 -7.41 17.90
C ASP A 229 -9.19 -8.69 18.01
N LEU A 230 -7.88 -8.53 18.27
CA LEU A 230 -6.98 -9.67 18.44
C LEU A 230 -7.22 -10.35 19.79
N SER A 231 -7.09 -11.69 19.84
CA SER A 231 -7.18 -12.46 21.08
C SER A 231 -5.79 -12.86 21.55
N ALA A 232 -5.50 -12.66 22.84
CA ALA A 232 -4.27 -13.15 23.46
C ALA A 232 -4.12 -14.68 23.39
N ASP A 233 -5.24 -15.41 23.34
CA ASP A 233 -5.26 -16.88 23.34
C ASP A 233 -4.91 -17.48 21.99
N THR A 234 -5.06 -16.75 20.89
CA THR A 234 -4.72 -17.23 19.54
C THR A 234 -3.60 -16.43 18.91
N ASP A 235 -3.36 -15.20 19.36
CA ASP A 235 -2.37 -14.29 18.82
C ASP A 235 -1.76 -13.37 19.89
N SER A 236 -1.04 -13.98 20.84
CA SER A 236 -0.41 -13.23 21.92
C SER A 236 0.66 -12.25 21.42
N LEU A 237 1.24 -12.48 20.23
CA LEU A 237 2.24 -11.61 19.65
C LEU A 237 1.65 -10.25 19.24
N PHE A 238 0.68 -10.25 18.32
CA PHE A 238 0.10 -9.00 17.84
C PHE A 238 -0.87 -8.40 18.85
N HIS A 239 -1.58 -9.21 19.64
CA HIS A 239 -2.36 -8.71 20.77
C HIS A 239 -1.45 -7.97 21.77
N GLY A 240 -0.30 -8.55 22.09
CA GLY A 240 0.70 -7.93 22.97
C GLY A 240 1.15 -6.56 22.44
N LEU A 241 1.43 -6.46 21.13
CA LEU A 241 1.72 -5.18 20.49
C LEU A 241 0.56 -4.19 20.65
N TYR A 242 -0.66 -4.58 20.30
CA TYR A 242 -1.82 -3.67 20.35
C TYR A 242 -2.13 -3.19 21.77
N SER A 243 -1.88 -4.04 22.77
CA SER A 243 -1.99 -3.70 24.20
C SER A 243 -1.05 -2.56 24.64
N THR A 244 -0.08 -2.17 23.81
CA THR A 244 0.81 -1.03 24.03
C THR A 244 0.31 0.29 23.42
N LYS A 245 -0.84 0.29 22.72
CA LYS A 245 -1.41 1.48 22.08
C LYS A 245 -1.57 2.62 23.09
N GLY A 246 -1.02 3.79 22.74
CA GLY A 246 -1.09 5.02 23.55
C GLY A 246 -0.15 5.04 24.76
N LYS A 247 0.74 4.05 24.92
CA LYS A 247 1.71 4.01 26.01
C LYS A 247 3.08 4.59 25.58
N PRO A 248 3.91 5.09 26.52
CA PRO A 248 5.25 5.61 26.20
C PRO A 248 6.18 4.57 25.54
N ASP A 249 5.97 3.29 25.86
CA ASP A 249 6.70 2.14 25.35
C ASP A 249 5.98 1.44 24.18
N GLN A 250 5.13 2.17 23.45
CA GLN A 250 4.39 1.62 22.32
C GLN A 250 5.37 0.97 21.31
N GLY A 251 5.19 -0.33 21.11
CA GLY A 251 5.96 -1.08 20.11
C GLY A 251 5.59 -0.68 18.69
N ASN A 252 6.21 -1.32 17.71
CA ASN A 252 5.85 -1.13 16.31
C ASN A 252 5.59 -2.45 15.57
N ILE A 253 4.81 -2.36 14.51
CA ILE A 253 4.38 -3.52 13.73
C ILE A 253 5.53 -4.20 12.99
N LYS A 254 6.54 -3.43 12.55
CA LYS A 254 7.73 -3.91 11.83
C LYS A 254 8.53 -4.92 12.68
N GLU A 255 8.87 -4.55 13.91
CA GLU A 255 9.58 -5.44 14.85
C GLU A 255 8.72 -6.62 15.29
N THR A 256 7.40 -6.44 15.35
CA THR A 256 6.48 -7.53 15.69
C THR A 256 6.37 -8.54 14.55
N CYS A 257 6.30 -8.10 13.30
CA CYS A 257 6.38 -8.96 12.11
C CYS A 257 7.73 -9.68 12.04
N LYS A 258 8.84 -9.00 12.33
CA LYS A 258 10.17 -9.63 12.43
C LYS A 258 10.20 -10.80 13.43
N LYS A 259 9.56 -10.62 14.60
CA LYS A 259 9.38 -11.70 15.59
C LYS A 259 8.49 -12.81 15.04
N ALA A 260 7.38 -12.46 14.40
CA ALA A 260 6.45 -13.40 13.79
C ALA A 260 7.13 -14.28 12.74
N TYR A 261 8.03 -13.71 11.94
CA TYR A 261 8.76 -14.41 10.88
C TYR A 261 9.66 -15.52 11.41
N ALA A 262 10.15 -15.40 12.65
CA ALA A 262 10.94 -16.45 13.31
C ALA A 262 10.08 -17.56 13.93
N LEU A 263 8.75 -17.39 14.04
CA LEU A 263 7.87 -18.41 14.59
C LEU A 263 7.57 -19.51 13.57
N GLN A 264 7.44 -20.74 14.07
CA GLN A 264 7.03 -21.88 13.28
C GLN A 264 5.51 -21.91 13.10
N GLU A 265 5.06 -22.11 11.86
CA GLU A 265 3.64 -22.28 11.58
C GLU A 265 3.10 -23.56 12.22
N GLY A 266 1.98 -23.46 12.93
CA GLY A 266 1.31 -24.61 13.55
C GLY A 266 1.91 -25.07 14.89
N SER A 267 2.88 -24.35 15.45
CA SER A 267 3.38 -24.64 16.80
C SER A 267 2.32 -24.32 17.85
N THR A 268 1.90 -25.32 18.62
CA THR A 268 0.83 -25.20 19.64
C THR A 268 1.34 -24.86 21.04
N GLY A 269 2.66 -24.84 21.26
CA GLY A 269 3.27 -24.79 22.59
C GLY A 269 4.19 -23.60 22.89
N THR A 270 4.55 -22.77 21.90
CA THR A 270 5.51 -21.67 22.11
C THR A 270 4.80 -20.32 22.27
N THR A 271 5.13 -19.60 23.34
CA THR A 271 4.79 -18.18 23.51
C THR A 271 6.02 -17.36 23.12
N PRO A 272 5.88 -16.32 22.27
CA PRO A 272 4.63 -15.78 21.72
C PRO A 272 4.06 -16.62 20.57
N LYS A 273 2.72 -16.58 20.41
CA LYS A 273 1.97 -17.26 19.34
C LYS A 273 1.33 -16.24 18.41
N THR A 274 1.15 -16.63 17.14
CA THR A 274 0.43 -15.87 16.12
C THR A 274 -0.27 -16.85 15.18
N THR A 275 -1.36 -16.40 14.57
CA THR A 275 -2.00 -17.16 13.48
C THR A 275 -1.37 -16.79 12.14
N LYS A 276 -1.39 -17.72 11.19
CA LYS A 276 -1.01 -17.45 9.80
C LYS A 276 -1.80 -16.27 9.22
N GLY A 277 -3.11 -16.26 9.47
CA GLY A 277 -4.00 -15.20 9.00
C GLY A 277 -3.55 -13.82 9.46
N ASN A 278 -3.15 -13.67 10.73
CA ASN A 278 -2.67 -12.39 11.26
C ASN A 278 -1.27 -12.01 10.76
N VAL A 279 -0.38 -12.99 10.54
CA VAL A 279 0.91 -12.73 9.87
C VAL A 279 0.67 -12.12 8.48
N PHE A 280 -0.19 -12.73 7.66
CA PHE A 280 -0.51 -12.15 6.34
C PHE A 280 -1.25 -10.81 6.46
N LYS A 281 -2.20 -10.68 7.39
CA LYS A 281 -2.96 -9.44 7.61
C LYS A 281 -2.06 -8.23 7.85
N PHE A 282 -1.02 -8.41 8.66
CA PHE A 282 -0.18 -7.32 9.13
C PHE A 282 1.17 -7.22 8.43
N CYS A 283 1.69 -8.31 7.88
CA CYS A 283 3.07 -8.38 7.39
C CYS A 283 3.18 -8.62 5.88
N SER A 284 2.07 -8.71 5.15
CA SER A 284 2.06 -8.74 3.67
C SER A 284 1.43 -7.47 3.08
N LEU A 285 1.59 -7.25 1.78
CA LEU A 285 0.86 -6.20 1.06
C LEU A 285 -0.63 -6.55 0.92
N GLU A 286 -0.95 -7.81 0.65
CA GLU A 286 -2.29 -8.29 0.30
C GLU A 286 -3.25 -8.35 1.50
N LYS A 287 -2.74 -8.27 2.73
CA LYS A 287 -3.53 -8.37 3.99
C LYS A 287 -4.29 -9.69 4.17
N LYS A 288 -4.07 -10.67 3.29
CA LYS A 288 -4.62 -12.02 3.34
C LYS A 288 -3.64 -12.98 2.68
N GLU A 289 -3.78 -14.26 2.98
CA GLU A 289 -3.13 -15.28 2.17
C GLU A 289 -3.90 -15.41 0.87
N ILE A 290 -3.22 -15.20 -0.25
CA ILE A 290 -3.73 -15.54 -1.57
C ILE A 290 -3.08 -16.87 -1.97
N SER A 291 -3.93 -17.83 -2.32
CA SER A 291 -3.56 -19.14 -2.85
C SER A 291 -2.79 -18.99 -4.15
#